data_AF-X1Q2P5-F1
#
_entry.id   AF-X1Q2P5-F1
#
_cell.length_a   1.000
_cell.length_b   1.000
_cell.length_c   1.000
_cell.angle_alpha   90.00
_cell.angle_beta   90.00
_cell.angle_gamma   90.00
#
_symmetry.space_group_name_H-M   'P 1'
#
loop_
_entity.id
_entity.type
_entity.pdbx_description
1 polymer ?
#
loop_
_entity_poly.entity_id
_entity_poly.type
_entity_poly.pdbx_seq_one_letter_code
_entity_poly.pdbx_strand_id
1 'polypeptide(L)'
;MLVVATYKENAGEFANLTFATTFGSLYKRLRLYFSTTNIGIIKAKILGGEKITIPYMVLQKDRRRENIKVTDERRKPVKAII
;
A
#
# COMPACT_ATOMS: atom_id res chain seq x y z
N MET A 1 3.72 -3.53 7.90
CA MET A 1 3.36 -3.42 6.48
C MET A 1 2.89 -2.00 6.21
N LEU A 2 3.51 -1.32 5.25
CA LEU A 2 3.02 -0.05 4.73
C LEU A 2 1.86 -0.31 3.77
N VAL A 3 0.81 0.48 3.93
CA VAL A 3 -0.43 0.40 3.18
C VAL A 3 -0.72 1.81 2.69
N VAL A 4 -1.04 1.90 1.40
CA VAL A 4 -1.56 3.12 0.80
C VAL A 4 -3.07 3.09 0.95
N ALA A 5 -3.59 4.17 1.52
CA ALA A 5 -5.00 4.40 1.73
C ALA A 5 -5.42 5.57 0.84
N THR A 6 -6.38 5.33 -0.05
CA THR A 6 -6.97 6.34 -0.92
C THR A 6 -8.43 6.53 -0.54
N TYR A 7 -8.78 7.74 -0.16
CA TYR A 7 -10.17 8.11 0.10
C TYR A 7 -10.96 8.18 -1.21
N LYS A 8 -12.19 7.67 -1.16
CA LYS A 8 -13.12 7.69 -2.29
C LYS A 8 -13.80 9.06 -2.42
N GLU A 9 -14.44 9.30 -3.56
CA GLU A 9 -15.21 10.53 -3.83
C GLU A 9 -16.32 10.80 -2.81
N ASN A 10 -16.91 9.74 -2.24
CA ASN A 10 -17.95 9.85 -1.22
C ASN A 10 -17.42 10.19 0.20
N ALA A 11 -16.12 10.46 0.36
CA ALA A 11 -15.51 10.82 1.64
C ALA A 11 -15.60 12.33 1.98
N GLY A 12 -16.34 13.10 1.18
CA GLY A 12 -16.52 14.55 1.40
C GLY A 12 -15.21 15.32 1.25
N GLU A 13 -14.84 16.07 2.28
CA GLU A 13 -13.62 16.90 2.30
C GLU A 13 -12.33 16.10 2.10
N PHE A 14 -12.34 14.79 2.37
CA PHE A 14 -11.17 13.93 2.21
C PHE A 14 -11.12 13.22 0.85
N ALA A 15 -12.05 13.50 -0.06
CA ALA A 15 -12.12 12.85 -1.36
C ALA A 15 -10.78 12.91 -2.12
N ASN A 16 -10.39 11.79 -2.72
CA ASN A 16 -9.16 11.61 -3.51
C ASN A 16 -7.84 11.82 -2.75
N LEU A 17 -7.86 12.08 -1.45
CA LEU A 17 -6.64 12.11 -0.66
C LEU A 17 -6.04 10.72 -0.54
N THR A 18 -4.74 10.63 -0.84
CA THR A 18 -3.97 9.40 -0.73
C THR A 18 -2.87 9.59 0.31
N PHE A 19 -2.80 8.68 1.28
CA PHE A 19 -1.79 8.71 2.33
C PHE A 19 -1.23 7.31 2.58
N ALA A 20 0.05 7.27 2.99
CA ALA A 20 0.71 6.04 3.39
C ALA A 20 0.65 5.89 4.91
N THR A 21 0.25 4.72 5.38
CA THR A 21 0.21 4.43 6.82
C THR A 21 0.58 2.97 7.10
N THR A 22 0.71 2.62 8.36
CA THR A 22 0.99 1.24 8.76
C THR A 22 -0.31 0.45 8.91
N PHE A 23 -0.31 -0.84 8.53
CA PHE A 23 -1.50 -1.68 8.73
C PHE A 23 -1.97 -1.73 10.20
N GLY A 24 -1.03 -1.61 11.15
CA GLY A 24 -1.35 -1.58 12.58
C GLY A 24 -2.19 -0.37 13.00
N SER A 25 -1.95 0.81 12.42
CA SER A 25 -2.77 2.00 12.70
C SER A 25 -4.20 1.85 12.17
N LEU A 26 -4.36 1.15 11.05
CA LEU A 26 -5.66 0.86 10.43
C LEU A 26 -6.43 -0.27 11.11
N TYR A 27 -5.77 -1.09 11.93
CA TYR A 27 -6.36 -2.28 12.55
C TYR A 27 -7.64 -1.97 13.33
N LYS A 28 -7.64 -0.88 14.13
CA LYS A 28 -8.82 -0.44 14.89
C LYS A 28 -9.97 -0.01 13.98
N ARG A 29 -9.68 0.71 12.88
CA ARG A 29 -10.69 1.11 11.90
C ARG A 29 -11.25 -0.09 11.14
N LEU A 30 -10.39 -1.03 10.76
CA LEU A 30 -10.79 -2.26 10.07
C LEU A 30 -11.71 -3.13 10.91
N ARG A 31 -11.52 -3.17 12.23
CA ARG A 31 -12.43 -3.86 13.16
C ARG A 31 -13.88 -3.34 13.13
N LEU A 32 -14.11 -2.09 12.73
CA LEU A 32 -15.46 -1.54 12.62
C LEU A 32 -16.21 -2.08 11.39
N TYR A 33 -15.49 -2.45 10.35
CA TYR A 33 -16.06 -2.91 9.07
C TYR A 33 -15.99 -4.43 8.91
N PHE A 34 -15.06 -5.08 9.61
CA PHE A 34 -14.81 -6.49 9.49
C PHE A 34 -14.69 -7.11 10.87
N SER A 35 -15.36 -8.25 11.08
CA SER A 35 -15.17 -9.07 12.27
C SER A 35 -13.68 -9.37 12.52
N THR A 36 -13.28 -9.48 13.78
CA THR A 36 -11.91 -9.79 14.20
C THR A 36 -11.34 -11.02 13.50
N THR A 37 -12.17 -12.02 13.24
CA THR A 37 -11.80 -13.26 12.53
C THR A 37 -11.41 -13.02 11.07
N ASN A 38 -11.95 -11.97 10.43
CA ASN A 38 -11.73 -11.67 9.02
C ASN A 38 -10.54 -10.73 8.77
N ILE A 39 -9.97 -10.12 9.82
CA ILE A 39 -8.86 -9.17 9.66
C ILE A 39 -7.58 -9.86 9.18
N GLY A 40 -7.34 -11.10 9.62
CA GLY A 40 -6.22 -11.90 9.14
C GLY A 40 -6.29 -12.13 7.63
N ILE A 41 -7.49 -12.47 7.13
CA ILE A 41 -7.76 -12.68 5.69
C ILE A 41 -7.52 -11.39 4.92
N ILE A 42 -8.00 -10.24 5.42
CA ILE A 42 -7.81 -8.94 4.78
C ILE A 42 -6.33 -8.56 4.73
N LYS A 43 -5.59 -8.80 5.81
CA LYS A 43 -4.14 -8.59 5.83
C LYS A 43 -3.44 -9.44 4.77
N ALA A 44 -3.83 -10.71 4.63
CA ALA A 44 -3.28 -11.61 3.62
C ALA A 44 -3.60 -11.14 2.19
N LYS A 45 -4.83 -10.72 1.92
CA LYS A 45 -5.25 -10.15 0.62
C LYS A 45 -4.45 -8.90 0.25
N ILE A 46 -4.30 -7.97 1.21
CA ILE A 46 -3.47 -6.77 0.99
C ILE A 46 -2.02 -7.17 0.72
N LEU A 47 -1.45 -8.11 1.48
CA LEU A 47 -0.09 -8.62 1.24
C LEU A 47 0.07 -9.22 -0.16
N GLY A 48 -0.97 -9.93 -0.65
CA GLY A 48 -1.09 -10.46 -2.02
C GLY A 48 -1.26 -9.39 -3.10
N GLY A 49 -1.33 -8.11 -2.73
CA GLY A 49 -1.42 -7.00 -3.67
C GLY A 49 -2.85 -6.67 -4.12
N GLU A 50 -3.86 -7.31 -3.52
CA GLU A 50 -5.27 -6.98 -3.74
C GLU A 50 -5.62 -5.60 -3.15
N LYS A 51 -6.59 -4.95 -3.79
CA LYS A 51 -7.20 -3.72 -3.28
C LYS A 51 -8.39 -4.09 -2.40
N ILE A 52 -8.39 -3.63 -1.15
CA ILE A 52 -9.50 -3.81 -0.22
C ILE A 52 -10.31 -2.53 -0.17
N THR A 53 -11.58 -2.66 -0.54
CA THR A 53 -12.52 -1.55 -0.59
C THR A 53 -13.37 -1.51 0.67
N ILE A 54 -13.39 -0.36 1.34
CA ILE A 54 -14.18 0.00 2.52
C ILE A 54 -15.09 1.17 2.11
N PRO A 55 -16.23 1.46 2.77
CA PRO A 55 -17.17 2.49 2.34
C PRO A 55 -16.55 3.80 1.83
N TYR A 56 -15.57 4.36 2.55
CA TYR A 56 -14.96 5.65 2.23
C TYR A 56 -13.50 5.58 1.75
N MET A 57 -12.94 4.37 1.65
CA MET A 57 -11.49 4.22 1.47
C MET A 57 -11.14 2.93 0.73
N VAL A 58 -10.09 2.99 -0.08
CA VAL A 58 -9.47 1.83 -0.73
C VAL A 58 -8.07 1.66 -0.13
N LEU A 59 -7.77 0.44 0.30
CA LEU A 59 -6.50 0.05 0.89
C LEU A 59 -5.73 -0.83 -0.08
N GLN A 60 -4.44 -0.57 -0.26
CA GLN A 60 -3.55 -1.37 -1.08
C GLN A 60 -2.18 -1.46 -0.41
N LYS A 61 -1.48 -2.58 -0.60
CA LYS A 61 -0.06 -2.69 -0.21
C LYS A 61 0.74 -1.63 -0.95
N ASP A 62 1.61 -0.94 -0.22
CA ASP A 62 2.57 -0.04 -0.84
C ASP A 62 3.57 -0.84 -1.70
N ARG A 63 3.61 -0.53 -3.00
CA ARG A 63 4.48 -1.18 -3.99
C ARG A 63 5.80 -0.43 -4.20
N ARG A 64 5.95 0.79 -3.64
CA ARG A 64 7.17 1.61 -3.81
C ARG A 64 8.38 1.05 -3.03
N ARG A 65 8.18 0.01 -2.22
CA ARG A 65 9.20 -0.58 -1.35
C ARG A 65 9.73 -1.93 -1.80
N GLU A 66 9.29 -2.47 -2.94
CA GLU A 66 10.11 -3.50 -3.56
C GLU A 66 11.38 -2.80 -4.02
N ASN A 67 12.51 -3.15 -3.38
CA ASN A 67 13.85 -2.78 -3.81
C ASN A 67 14.09 -3.36 -5.21
N ILE A 68 13.40 -2.84 -6.22
CA ILE A 68 13.80 -3.01 -7.61
C ILE A 68 15.05 -2.15 -7.70
N LYS A 69 16.19 -2.75 -7.39
CA LYS A 69 17.49 -2.23 -7.80
C LYS A 69 17.48 -2.28 -9.31
N VAL A 70 16.93 -1.25 -9.95
CA VAL A 70 17.20 -1.01 -11.37
C VAL A 70 18.68 -0.66 -11.40
N THR A 71 19.52 -1.66 -11.65
CA THR A 71 20.91 -1.44 -12.02
C THR A 71 20.88 -0.65 -13.32
N ASP A 72 21.18 0.64 -13.22
CA ASP A 72 21.31 1.52 -14.36
C ASP A 72 22.51 1.03 -15.19
N GLU A 73 22.25 0.19 -16.21
CA GLU A 73 23.30 -0.45 -17.01
C GLU A 73 24.23 0.57 -17.69
N ARG A 74 23.77 1.82 -17.83
CA ARG A 74 24.52 2.96 -18.38
C ARG A 74 25.54 3.55 -17.43
N ARG A 75 25.47 3.25 -16.13
CA ARG A 75 26.47 3.66 -15.11
C ARG A 75 27.55 2.60 -14.87
N LYS A 76 27.70 1.62 -15.76
CA LYS A 76 28.86 0.72 -15.71
C LYS A 76 30.10 1.55 -16.03
N PRO A 77 31.16 1.53 -15.18
CA PRO A 77 32.40 2.20 -15.51
C PRO A 77 32.94 1.58 -16.81
N VAL A 78 33.06 2.39 -17.85
CA VAL A 78 33.75 1.99 -19.08
C VAL A 78 35.20 1.73 -18.66
N LYS A 79 35.72 0.52 -18.89
CA LYS A 79 37.15 0.24 -18.70
C LYS A 79 37.91 1.24 -19.55
N ALA A 80 38.64 2.16 -18.92
CA ALA A 80 39.63 2.95 -19.62
C ALA A 80 40.65 1.96 -20.20
N ILE A 81 40.69 1.88 -21.53
CA ILE A 81 41.75 1.18 -22.24
C ILE A 81 42.97 2.09 -22.09
N ILE A 82 43.95 1.65 -21.29
CA ILE A 82 45.28 2.26 -21.16
C ILE A 82 46.16 1.72 -22.28
#